data_AF-A0A346PPI4-F1
#
_entry.id   AF-A0A346PPI4-F1
#
_cell.length_a   1.000
_cell.length_b   1.000
_cell.length_c   1.000
_cell.angle_alpha   90.00
_cell.angle_beta   90.00
_cell.angle_gamma   90.00
#
_symmetry.space_group_name_H-M   'P 1'
#
loop_
_entity.id
_entity.type
_entity.pdbx_description
1 polymer ?
#
loop_
_entity_poly.entity_id
_entity_poly.type
_entity_poly.pdbx_seq_one_letter_code
_entity_poly.pdbx_strand_id
1 'polypeptide(L)'
;MGYFGSSTGAAAALRAATHLQNDVAAVVSRGGRVDLASEVLEDVRAKTLFVVGGADSQVLALNREAAMRLSCEHDVHVVKDAGHRFEGPGELEEVADVATTWFAEAMT
;
A
#
# COMPACT_ATOMS: atom_id res chain seq x y z
N MET A 1 11.01 -7.01 -8.86
CA MET A 1 10.86 -5.52 -8.85
C MET A 1 9.86 -5.13 -7.76
N GLY A 2 9.83 -3.85 -7.33
CA GLY A 2 8.85 -3.34 -6.35
C GLY A 2 8.06 -2.15 -6.90
N TYR A 3 6.79 -2.02 -6.52
CA TYR A 3 5.93 -0.90 -6.92
C TYR A 3 5.55 -0.02 -5.74
N PHE A 4 5.68 1.29 -5.91
CA PHE A 4 5.16 2.29 -4.98
C PHE A 4 4.04 3.08 -5.66
N GLY A 5 2.80 2.90 -5.20
CA GLY A 5 1.63 3.60 -5.73
C GLY A 5 1.06 4.58 -4.70
N SER A 6 0.70 5.79 -5.13
CA SER A 6 0.05 6.78 -4.25
C SER A 6 -1.31 7.19 -4.79
N SER A 7 -2.28 7.44 -3.89
CA SER A 7 -3.65 7.80 -4.24
C SER A 7 -4.26 6.76 -5.21
N THR A 8 -4.71 7.15 -6.41
CA THR A 8 -5.20 6.20 -7.42
C THR A 8 -4.12 5.28 -7.98
N GLY A 9 -2.85 5.69 -7.93
CA GLY A 9 -1.71 4.88 -8.36
C GLY A 9 -1.54 3.61 -7.52
N ALA A 10 -2.07 3.56 -6.30
CA ALA A 10 -2.08 2.35 -5.48
C ALA A 10 -2.94 1.23 -6.10
N ALA A 11 -4.14 1.56 -6.60
CA ALA A 11 -4.97 0.59 -7.30
C ALA A 11 -4.31 0.10 -8.58
N ALA A 12 -3.65 1.00 -9.32
CA ALA A 12 -2.89 0.63 -10.50
C ALA A 12 -1.72 -0.32 -10.16
N ALA A 13 -1.01 -0.07 -9.06
CA ALA A 13 0.08 -0.94 -8.60
C ALA A 13 -0.41 -2.34 -8.21
N LEU A 14 -1.54 -2.44 -7.51
CA LEU A 14 -2.16 -3.73 -7.15
C LEU A 14 -2.59 -4.51 -8.39
N ARG A 15 -3.28 -3.86 -9.33
CA ARG A 15 -3.66 -4.48 -10.61
C ARG A 15 -2.44 -4.93 -11.41
N ALA A 16 -1.40 -4.09 -11.47
CA ALA A 16 -0.17 -4.44 -12.16
C ALA A 16 0.54 -5.66 -11.52
N ALA A 17 0.46 -5.82 -10.21
CA ALA A 17 1.09 -6.90 -9.46
C ALA A 17 0.39 -8.27 -9.63
N THR A 18 -0.83 -8.33 -10.15
CA THR A 18 -1.51 -9.62 -10.44
C THR A 18 -1.19 -10.19 -11.81
N HIS A 19 -0.56 -9.40 -12.70
CA HIS A 19 -0.18 -9.88 -14.02
C HIS A 19 0.98 -10.89 -13.93
N LEU A 20 0.74 -12.13 -14.36
CA LEU A 20 1.67 -13.28 -14.27
C LEU A 20 3.06 -13.08 -14.91
N GLN A 21 3.23 -12.09 -15.78
CA GLN A 21 4.53 -11.77 -16.38
C GLN A 21 5.36 -10.78 -15.54
N ASN A 22 4.76 -10.19 -14.51
CA ASN A 22 5.39 -9.21 -13.66
C ASN A 22 5.93 -9.92 -12.41
N ASP A 23 7.25 -10.07 -12.33
CA ASP A 23 7.95 -10.61 -11.16
C ASP A 23 8.07 -9.52 -10.07
N VAL A 24 6.90 -9.11 -9.56
CA VAL A 24 6.77 -8.06 -8.55
C VAL A 24 6.85 -8.71 -7.17
N ALA A 25 7.91 -8.41 -6.46
CA ALA A 25 8.17 -8.94 -5.13
C ALA A 25 7.33 -8.21 -4.07
N ALA A 26 7.14 -6.89 -4.23
CA ALA A 26 6.45 -6.07 -3.26
C ALA A 26 5.69 -4.89 -3.85
N VAL A 27 4.62 -4.48 -3.16
CA VAL A 27 3.81 -3.30 -3.41
C VAL A 27 3.73 -2.45 -2.14
N VAL A 28 3.89 -1.15 -2.26
CA VAL A 28 3.58 -0.16 -1.22
C VAL A 28 2.49 0.78 -1.75
N SER A 29 1.39 0.88 -1.03
CA SER A 29 0.29 1.82 -1.29
C SER A 29 0.35 2.96 -0.28
N ARG A 30 0.50 4.21 -0.73
CA ARG A 30 0.48 5.40 0.14
C ARG A 30 -0.79 6.21 -0.03
N GLY A 31 -1.63 6.26 1.01
CA GLY A 31 -2.92 6.96 1.01
C GLY A 31 -3.82 6.50 -0.14
N GLY A 32 -3.75 5.21 -0.48
CA GLY A 32 -4.24 4.69 -1.74
C GLY A 32 -5.74 4.44 -1.77
N ARG A 33 -6.38 4.69 -2.92
CA ARG A 33 -7.75 4.25 -3.22
C ARG A 33 -7.77 2.78 -3.69
N VAL A 34 -7.30 1.89 -2.82
CA VAL A 34 -7.14 0.44 -3.12
C VAL A 34 -8.47 -0.27 -3.36
N ASP A 35 -9.58 0.33 -2.95
CA ASP A 35 -10.94 -0.09 -3.28
C ASP A 35 -11.23 -0.12 -4.80
N LEU A 36 -10.52 0.72 -5.57
CA LEU A 36 -10.60 0.73 -7.04
C LEU A 36 -9.91 -0.47 -7.70
N ALA A 37 -9.26 -1.33 -6.93
CA ALA A 37 -8.69 -2.62 -7.35
C ALA A 37 -9.38 -3.79 -6.63
N SER A 38 -10.59 -3.58 -6.11
CA SER A 38 -11.33 -4.57 -5.32
C SER A 38 -11.52 -5.91 -6.05
N GLU A 39 -11.55 -5.93 -7.38
CA GLU A 39 -11.75 -7.13 -8.17
C GLU A 39 -10.52 -8.05 -8.24
N VAL A 40 -9.33 -7.56 -7.90
CA VAL A 40 -8.07 -8.31 -8.03
C VAL A 40 -7.37 -8.61 -6.70
N LEU A 41 -7.88 -8.12 -5.56
CA LEU A 41 -7.17 -8.18 -4.27
C LEU A 41 -6.79 -9.60 -3.86
N GLU A 42 -7.69 -10.57 -4.06
CA GLU A 42 -7.46 -11.98 -3.67
C GLU A 42 -6.37 -12.65 -4.51
N ASP A 43 -6.11 -12.12 -5.72
CA ASP A 43 -5.11 -12.62 -6.67
C ASP A 43 -3.72 -11.98 -6.47
N VAL A 44 -3.60 -10.96 -5.62
CA VAL A 44 -2.30 -10.32 -5.32
C VAL A 44 -1.41 -11.31 -4.57
N ARG A 45 -0.24 -11.60 -5.15
CA ARG A 45 0.79 -12.48 -4.55
C ARG A 45 1.99 -11.72 -3.99
N ALA A 46 2.24 -10.50 -4.49
CA ALA A 46 3.34 -9.65 -4.04
C ALA A 46 3.13 -9.18 -2.58
N LYS A 47 4.20 -9.13 -1.79
CA LYS A 47 4.14 -8.60 -0.41
C LYS A 47 3.61 -7.18 -0.42
N THR A 48 2.53 -6.89 0.30
CA THR A 48 1.82 -5.61 0.17
C THR A 48 1.75 -4.82 1.47
N LEU A 49 2.29 -3.59 1.47
CA LEU A 49 2.16 -2.64 2.57
C LEU A 49 1.19 -1.52 2.22
N PHE A 50 0.23 -1.25 3.11
CA PHE A 50 -0.63 -0.08 3.03
C PHE A 50 -0.19 0.96 4.06
N VAL A 51 0.25 2.13 3.62
CA VAL A 51 0.63 3.27 4.46
C VAL A 51 -0.47 4.32 4.38
N VAL A 52 -1.16 4.59 5.49
CA VAL A 52 -2.36 5.44 5.50
C VAL A 52 -2.28 6.49 6.60
N GLY A 53 -2.72 7.72 6.31
CA GLY A 53 -2.82 8.76 7.31
C GLY A 53 -3.97 8.49 8.30
N GLY A 54 -3.71 8.57 9.60
CA GLY A 54 -4.67 8.28 10.65
C GLY A 54 -5.86 9.24 10.71
N ALA A 55 -5.70 10.47 10.21
CA ALA A 55 -6.79 11.45 10.11
C ALA A 55 -7.61 11.30 8.83
N ASP A 56 -7.17 10.51 7.84
CA ASP A 56 -7.93 10.16 6.65
C ASP A 56 -8.79 8.91 6.91
N SER A 57 -9.82 9.09 7.74
CA SER A 57 -10.64 7.99 8.27
C SER A 57 -11.31 7.14 7.18
N GLN A 58 -11.71 7.77 6.07
CA GLN A 58 -12.31 7.06 4.94
C GLN A 58 -11.29 6.17 4.25
N VAL A 59 -10.13 6.70 3.87
CA VAL A 59 -9.09 5.92 3.20
C VAL A 59 -8.54 4.83 4.14
N LEU A 60 -8.43 5.11 5.44
CA LEU A 60 -8.04 4.11 6.44
C LEU A 60 -9.01 2.93 6.50
N ALA A 61 -10.32 3.18 6.52
CA ALA A 61 -11.32 2.12 6.50
C ALA A 61 -11.20 1.27 5.22
N LEU A 62 -11.11 1.91 4.06
CA LEU A 62 -10.99 1.21 2.77
C LEU A 62 -9.72 0.35 2.68
N ASN A 63 -8.59 0.82 3.20
CA ASN A 63 -7.34 0.04 3.17
C ASN A 63 -7.38 -1.13 4.15
N ARG A 64 -8.01 -0.97 5.33
CA ARG A 64 -8.22 -2.09 6.25
C ARG A 64 -9.14 -3.16 5.66
N GLU A 65 -10.22 -2.74 4.99
CA GLU A 65 -11.11 -3.66 4.26
C GLU A 65 -10.38 -4.40 3.14
N ALA A 66 -9.55 -3.69 2.37
CA ALA A 66 -8.74 -4.32 1.33
C ALA A 66 -7.72 -5.32 1.90
N ALA A 67 -7.08 -5.00 3.03
CA ALA A 67 -6.09 -5.87 3.67
C ALA A 67 -6.70 -7.22 4.07
N MET A 68 -7.94 -7.21 4.61
CA MET A 68 -8.67 -8.44 4.96
C MET A 68 -8.94 -9.36 3.75
N ARG A 69 -8.82 -8.85 2.53
CA ARG A 69 -9.05 -9.62 1.29
C ARG A 69 -7.75 -10.10 0.63
N LEU A 70 -6.59 -9.64 1.08
CA LEU A 70 -5.31 -10.09 0.55
C LEU A 70 -4.99 -11.51 1.02
N SER A 71 -4.45 -12.32 0.12
CA SER A 71 -3.96 -13.67 0.43
C SER A 71 -2.44 -13.75 0.60
N CYS A 72 -1.72 -12.70 0.24
CA CYS A 72 -0.27 -12.56 0.41
C CYS A 72 0.09 -12.06 1.82
N GLU A 73 1.39 -12.06 2.14
CA GLU A 73 1.90 -11.32 3.30
C GLU A 73 1.63 -9.81 3.11
N HIS A 74 1.06 -9.18 4.15
CA HIS A 74 0.64 -7.79 4.08
C HIS A 74 0.61 -7.13 5.46
N ASP A 75 0.65 -5.80 5.47
CA ASP A 75 0.47 -5.00 6.68
C ASP A 75 -0.21 -3.64 6.38
N VAL A 76 -0.76 -3.01 7.42
CA VAL A 76 -1.35 -1.66 7.38
C VAL A 76 -0.64 -0.77 8.39
N HIS A 77 0.29 0.06 7.90
CA HIS A 77 0.95 1.08 8.68
C HIS A 77 0.13 2.36 8.72
N VAL A 78 -0.15 2.87 9.93
CA VAL A 78 -0.92 4.10 10.13
C VAL A 78 0.01 5.20 10.63
N VAL A 79 0.20 6.24 9.81
CA VAL A 79 0.92 7.45 10.23
C VAL A 79 -0.05 8.28 11.06
N LYS A 80 0.24 8.38 12.36
CA LYS A 80 -0.65 9.01 13.34
C LYS A 80 -0.90 10.48 12.96
N ASP A 81 -2.13 10.94 13.12
CA ASP A 81 -2.58 12.33 12.89
C ASP A 81 -2.43 12.86 11.44
N ALA A 82 -1.74 12.13 10.56
CA ALA A 82 -1.55 12.50 9.16
C ALA A 82 -2.86 12.47 8.36
N GLY A 83 -3.03 13.48 7.51
CA GLY A 83 -4.13 13.54 6.54
C GLY A 83 -3.81 12.84 5.22
N HIS A 84 -4.66 13.04 4.20
CA HIS A 84 -4.55 12.38 2.90
C HIS A 84 -3.19 12.53 2.21
N ARG A 85 -2.55 13.69 2.39
CA ARG A 85 -1.33 14.09 1.67
C ARG A 85 -0.04 13.97 2.47
N PHE A 86 -0.11 13.60 3.76
CA PHE A 86 1.05 13.49 4.64
C PHE A 86 1.86 14.81 4.70
N GLU A 87 1.20 15.95 4.94
CA GLU A 87 1.81 17.29 4.87
C GLU A 87 2.43 17.76 6.19
N GLY A 88 2.19 17.05 7.28
CA GLY A 88 2.74 17.37 8.60
C GLY A 88 4.24 17.09 8.69
N PRO A 89 4.94 17.74 9.64
CA PRO A 89 6.38 17.52 9.83
C PRO A 89 6.69 16.05 10.14
N GLY A 90 7.55 15.42 9.35
CA GLY A 90 7.98 14.02 9.57
C GLY A 90 7.07 12.96 8.94
N GLU A 91 5.88 13.32 8.42
CA GLU A 91 4.91 12.34 7.94
C GLU A 91 5.40 11.62 6.67
N LEU A 92 6.02 12.34 5.73
CA LEU A 92 6.57 11.74 4.52
C LEU A 92 7.89 11.01 4.79
N GLU A 93 8.67 11.45 5.77
CA GLU A 93 9.85 10.75 6.24
C GLU A 93 9.47 9.38 6.81
N GLU A 94 8.45 9.32 7.67
CA GLU A 94 7.92 8.05 8.19
C GLU A 94 7.42 7.14 7.07
N VAL A 95 6.67 7.67 6.10
CA VAL A 95 6.24 6.93 4.89
C VAL A 95 7.44 6.35 4.15
N ALA A 96 8.50 7.13 3.96
CA ALA A 96 9.70 6.71 3.24
C ALA A 96 10.46 5.61 4.00
N ASP A 97 10.58 5.72 5.32
CA ASP A 97 11.28 4.76 6.16
C ASP A 97 10.59 3.40 6.17
N VAL A 98 9.26 3.36 6.36
CA VAL A 98 8.51 2.09 6.34
C VAL A 98 8.48 1.46 4.96
N ALA A 99 8.36 2.26 3.90
CA ALA A 99 8.39 1.75 2.53
C ALA A 99 9.76 1.17 2.17
N THR A 100 10.84 1.83 2.57
CA THR A 100 12.21 1.38 2.33
C THR A 100 12.47 0.06 3.04
N THR A 101 12.04 -0.05 4.31
CA THR A 101 12.17 -1.27 5.10
C THR A 101 11.40 -2.42 4.44
N TRP A 102 10.15 -2.18 4.03
CA TRP A 102 9.33 -3.20 3.36
C TRP A 102 9.96 -3.73 2.08
N PHE A 103 10.47 -2.84 1.23
CA PHE A 103 11.15 -3.26 0.01
C PHE A 103 12.44 -4.01 0.30
N ALA A 104 13.23 -3.59 1.28
CA ALA A 104 14.48 -4.25 1.65
C ALA A 104 14.26 -5.69 2.13
N GLU A 105 13.20 -5.94 2.92
CA GLU A 105 12.86 -7.27 3.41
C GLU A 105 12.26 -8.18 2.33
N ALA A 106 11.56 -7.60 1.35
CA ALA A 106 10.89 -8.35 0.29
C ALA A 106 11.78 -8.69 -0.91
N MET A 107 12.88 -7.97 -1.12
CA MET A 107 13.67 -7.99 -2.36
C MET A 107 15.10 -8.55 -2.21
N THR A 108 15.30 -9.40 -1.20
CA THR A 108 16.55 -10.18 -1.02
C THR A 108 16.68 -11.33 -2.00
#